data_AF-A0A2G6FS51-F1
#
_entry.id   AF-A0A2G6FS51-F1
#
_cell.length_a   1.000
_cell.length_b   1.000
_cell.length_c   1.000
_cell.angle_alpha   90.00
_cell.angle_beta   90.00
_cell.angle_gamma   90.00
#
_symmetry.space_group_name_H-M   'P 1'
#
loop_
_entity.id
_entity.type
_entity.pdbx_description
1 polymer ?
#
loop_
_entity_poly.entity_id
_entity_poly.type
_entity_poly.pdbx_seq_one_letter_code
_entity_poly.pdbx_strand_id
1 'polypeptide(L)'
;MKGRTVRMTTIEFTSASLADLRGKQSVRTTFRLSVEAITALSVMAGQMGIKQKTLFDHLMDGRILKIIAQEYDRSTNRPPGQPKTYVISRRTLDLLDIISKKYEVPRDALVEAAISRIMPMIEEEKKKHRQRMALHKKMTEIFDEGRRLLIEMDENFAEGDPVFTKYLHTLKIFENNCSDVEDYLQKGRQLENF
;
A
#
# COMPACT_ATOMS: atom_id res chain seq x y z
N MET A 1 2.18 -23.93 54.03
CA MET A 1 1.97 -23.83 52.57
C MET A 1 0.51 -23.47 52.31
N LYS A 2 0.19 -22.23 51.93
CA LYS A 2 -1.19 -21.80 51.59
C LYS A 2 -1.34 -21.81 50.07
N GLY A 3 -2.21 -22.68 49.56
CA GLY A 3 -2.53 -22.77 48.14
C GLY A 3 -3.18 -21.49 47.62
N ARG A 4 -2.62 -20.93 46.54
CA ARG A 4 -3.24 -19.83 45.79
C ARG A 4 -4.31 -20.43 44.86
N THR A 5 -5.57 -20.18 45.19
CA THR A 5 -6.70 -20.42 44.27
C THR A 5 -6.64 -19.38 43.15
N VAL A 6 -6.39 -19.84 41.92
CA VAL A 6 -6.48 -19.02 40.71
C VAL A 6 -7.97 -18.76 40.44
N ARG A 7 -8.39 -17.50 40.46
CA ARG A 7 -9.74 -17.11 40.01
C ARG A 7 -9.78 -17.19 38.49
N MET A 8 -10.56 -18.13 37.97
CA MET A 8 -10.92 -18.18 36.55
C MET A 8 -11.91 -17.04 36.28
N THR A 9 -11.46 -16.02 35.56
CA THR A 9 -12.34 -14.94 35.10
C THR A 9 -13.15 -15.45 33.91
N THR A 10 -14.44 -15.68 34.10
CA THR A 10 -15.37 -16.02 33.02
C THR A 10 -15.52 -14.82 32.08
N ILE A 11 -15.16 -14.99 30.80
CA ILE A 11 -15.37 -13.97 29.77
C ILE A 11 -16.80 -14.15 29.25
N GLU A 12 -17.68 -13.20 29.55
CA GLU A 12 -19.04 -13.17 29.00
C GLU A 12 -19.03 -12.52 27.61
N PHE A 13 -19.34 -13.30 26.57
CA PHE A 13 -19.48 -12.81 25.20
C PHE A 13 -20.93 -12.41 24.92
N THR A 14 -21.16 -11.15 24.55
CA THR A 14 -22.49 -10.69 24.12
C THR A 14 -22.80 -11.15 22.70
N SER A 15 -24.09 -11.32 22.37
CA SER A 15 -24.53 -11.69 21.02
C SER A 15 -24.09 -10.71 19.94
N ALA A 16 -24.05 -9.41 20.26
CA ALA A 16 -23.50 -8.37 19.38
C ALA A 16 -22.00 -8.54 19.14
N SER A 17 -21.23 -8.88 20.19
CA SER A 17 -19.79 -9.18 20.08
C SER A 17 -19.55 -10.41 19.18
N LEU A 18 -20.38 -11.45 19.30
CA LEU A 18 -20.30 -12.65 18.45
C LEU A 18 -20.67 -12.36 17.00
N ALA A 19 -21.67 -11.52 16.74
CA ALA A 19 -22.05 -11.09 15.38
C ALA A 19 -20.95 -10.28 14.71
N ASP A 20 -20.32 -9.35 15.45
CA ASP A 20 -19.18 -8.57 14.96
C ASP A 20 -17.96 -9.44 14.66
N LEU A 21 -17.68 -10.46 15.49
CA LEU A 21 -16.61 -11.43 15.23
C LEU A 21 -16.89 -12.27 13.98
N ARG A 22 -18.15 -12.69 13.76
CA ARG A 22 -18.56 -13.39 12.53
C ARG A 22 -18.45 -12.51 11.30
N GLY A 23 -18.80 -11.22 11.40
CA GLY A 23 -18.63 -10.26 10.31
C GLY A 23 -17.16 -10.04 9.91
N LYS A 24 -16.25 -10.13 10.88
CA LYS A 24 -14.79 -10.05 10.68
C LYS A 24 -14.16 -11.34 10.14
N GLN A 25 -14.92 -12.44 10.07
CA GLN A 25 -14.43 -13.70 9.54
C GLN A 25 -13.90 -13.52 8.11
N SER A 26 -12.69 -14.01 7.87
CA SER A 26 -12.08 -14.01 6.55
C SER A 26 -12.69 -15.11 5.68
N VAL A 27 -13.15 -14.77 4.49
CA VAL A 27 -13.67 -15.70 3.48
C VAL A 27 -12.93 -15.52 2.16
N ARG A 28 -12.82 -16.61 1.39
CA ARG A 28 -12.27 -16.58 0.03
C ARG A 28 -13.41 -16.45 -0.97
N THR A 29 -13.29 -15.54 -1.92
CA THR A 29 -14.24 -15.40 -3.03
C THR A 29 -13.48 -15.05 -4.31
N THR A 30 -14.00 -15.50 -5.44
CA THR A 30 -13.39 -15.27 -6.75
C THR A 30 -14.23 -14.27 -7.53
N PHE A 31 -13.57 -13.25 -8.08
CA PHE A 31 -14.17 -12.28 -9.00
C PHE A 31 -13.46 -12.36 -10.34
N ARG A 32 -14.15 -12.07 -11.44
CA ARG A 32 -13.50 -11.85 -12.74
C ARG A 32 -13.22 -10.36 -12.90
N LEU A 33 -11.95 -9.95 -12.83
CA LEU A 33 -11.54 -8.56 -12.87
C LEU A 33 -10.53 -8.32 -13.99
N SER A 34 -10.39 -7.08 -14.46
CA SER A 34 -9.31 -6.75 -15.39
C SER A 34 -7.93 -6.95 -14.73
N VAL A 35 -6.91 -7.12 -15.57
CA VAL A 35 -5.51 -7.16 -15.10
C VAL A 35 -5.17 -5.86 -14.37
N GLU A 36 -5.60 -4.72 -14.90
CA GLU A 36 -5.38 -3.39 -14.31
C GLU A 36 -5.95 -3.29 -12.89
N ALA A 37 -7.20 -3.69 -12.68
CA ALA A 37 -7.82 -3.70 -11.34
C ALA A 37 -7.08 -4.64 -10.37
N ILE A 38 -6.66 -5.83 -10.83
CA ILE A 38 -5.92 -6.77 -9.98
C ILE A 38 -4.57 -6.19 -9.55
N THR A 39 -3.85 -5.57 -10.48
CA THR A 39 -2.55 -4.96 -10.21
C THR A 39 -2.70 -3.72 -9.32
N ALA A 40 -3.69 -2.87 -9.58
CA ALA A 40 -3.95 -1.62 -8.85
C ALA A 40 -4.11 -1.86 -7.35
N LEU A 41 -4.92 -2.86 -6.98
CA LEU A 41 -5.13 -3.20 -5.58
C LEU A 41 -3.84 -3.70 -4.91
N SER A 42 -3.03 -4.48 -5.63
CA SER A 42 -1.76 -5.00 -5.10
C SER A 42 -0.75 -3.88 -4.88
N VAL A 43 -0.58 -3.00 -5.86
CA VAL A 43 0.33 -1.85 -5.80
C VAL A 43 -0.08 -0.91 -4.68
N MET A 44 -1.36 -0.52 -4.59
CA MET A 44 -1.82 0.41 -3.56
C MET A 44 -1.71 -0.17 -2.15
N ALA A 45 -2.01 -1.46 -1.95
CA ALA A 45 -1.82 -2.09 -0.65
C ALA A 45 -0.34 -2.06 -0.22
N GLY A 46 0.57 -2.33 -1.16
CA GLY A 46 2.01 -2.23 -0.94
C GLY A 46 2.45 -0.81 -0.57
N GLN A 47 2.01 0.20 -1.32
CA GLN A 47 2.34 1.60 -1.05
C GLN A 47 1.81 2.10 0.29
N MET A 48 0.61 1.68 0.67
CA MET A 48 0.02 2.06 1.95
C MET A 48 0.56 1.24 3.13
N GLY A 49 1.39 0.22 2.89
CA GLY A 49 1.89 -0.69 3.94
C GLY A 49 0.78 -1.50 4.62
N ILE A 50 -0.35 -1.73 3.94
CA ILE A 50 -1.50 -2.45 4.49
C ILE A 50 -1.75 -3.77 3.74
N LYS A 51 -2.47 -4.69 4.37
CA LYS A 51 -2.87 -5.95 3.73
C LYS A 51 -3.92 -5.67 2.64
N GLN A 52 -3.83 -6.36 1.50
CA GLN A 52 -4.82 -6.27 0.42
C GLN A 52 -6.26 -6.49 0.89
N LYS A 53 -6.49 -7.44 1.81
CA LYS A 53 -7.81 -7.66 2.43
C LYS A 53 -8.36 -6.37 3.06
N THR A 54 -7.54 -5.66 3.82
CA THR A 54 -7.93 -4.44 4.53
C THR A 54 -8.29 -3.35 3.52
N LEU A 55 -7.48 -3.17 2.48
CA LEU A 55 -7.77 -2.22 1.41
C LEU A 55 -9.08 -2.59 0.69
N PHE A 56 -9.24 -3.87 0.32
CA PHE A 56 -10.44 -4.35 -0.34
C PHE A 56 -11.69 -4.09 0.51
N ASP A 57 -11.67 -4.47 1.79
CA ASP A 57 -12.80 -4.25 2.70
C ASP A 57 -13.14 -2.75 2.84
N HIS A 58 -12.14 -1.87 2.79
CA HIS A 58 -12.35 -0.42 2.84
C HIS A 58 -12.95 0.14 1.54
N LEU A 59 -12.49 -0.32 0.37
CA LEU A 59 -13.02 0.09 -0.93
C LEU A 59 -14.47 -0.36 -1.12
N MET A 60 -14.86 -1.47 -0.50
CA MET A 60 -16.22 -2.01 -0.55
C MET A 60 -17.14 -1.44 0.55
N ASP A 61 -16.95 -0.18 0.94
CA ASP A 61 -17.89 0.50 1.83
C ASP A 61 -19.29 0.55 1.20
N GLY A 62 -20.32 0.31 2.00
CA GLY A 62 -21.69 0.23 1.52
C GLY A 62 -22.20 1.54 0.88
N ARG A 63 -21.65 2.70 1.24
CA ARG A 63 -22.01 3.97 0.58
C ARG A 63 -21.37 4.07 -0.79
N ILE A 64 -20.08 3.73 -0.90
CA ILE A 64 -19.34 3.71 -2.17
C ILE A 64 -20.01 2.77 -3.15
N LEU A 65 -20.32 1.54 -2.72
CA LEU A 65 -20.98 0.54 -3.55
C LEU A 65 -22.38 0.97 -4.03
N LYS A 66 -23.15 1.68 -3.20
CA LYS A 66 -24.45 2.22 -3.62
C LYS A 66 -24.32 3.27 -4.72
N ILE A 67 -23.37 4.19 -4.58
CA ILE A 67 -23.11 5.22 -5.59
C ILE A 67 -22.73 4.54 -6.92
N ILE A 68 -21.78 3.59 -6.88
CA ILE A 68 -21.38 2.81 -8.07
C ILE A 68 -22.57 2.10 -8.70
N ALA A 69 -23.40 1.43 -7.89
CA ALA A 69 -24.54 0.69 -8.39
C ALA A 69 -25.61 1.59 -9.04
N GLN A 70 -25.78 2.82 -8.54
CA GLN A 70 -26.70 3.81 -9.11
C GLN A 70 -26.18 4.40 -10.43
N GLU A 71 -24.86 4.54 -10.56
CA GLU A 71 -24.19 5.06 -11.76
C GLU A 71 -23.90 3.98 -12.80
N TYR A 72 -24.24 2.72 -12.52
CA TYR A 72 -23.88 1.59 -13.37
C TYR A 72 -24.65 1.61 -14.70
N ASP A 73 -23.92 1.84 -15.79
CA ASP A 73 -24.44 1.73 -17.13
C ASP A 73 -24.20 0.33 -17.72
N ARG A 74 -25.28 -0.40 -17.99
CA ARG A 74 -25.26 -1.74 -18.57
C ARG A 74 -24.72 -1.79 -20.00
N SER A 75 -24.70 -0.65 -20.70
CA SER A 75 -24.16 -0.55 -22.06
C SER A 75 -22.62 -0.51 -22.09
N THR A 76 -21.98 -0.29 -20.94
CA THR A 76 -20.51 -0.25 -20.85
C THR A 76 -19.91 -1.64 -21.06
N ASN A 77 -19.11 -1.76 -22.12
CA ASN A 77 -18.39 -2.98 -22.41
C ASN A 77 -17.23 -3.12 -21.43
N ARG A 78 -17.33 -4.11 -20.53
CA ARG A 78 -16.27 -4.36 -19.54
C ARG A 78 -15.12 -5.14 -20.19
N PRO A 79 -13.86 -4.77 -19.91
CA PRO A 79 -12.72 -5.54 -20.40
C PRO A 79 -12.81 -7.02 -19.94
N PRO A 80 -12.23 -7.95 -20.71
CA PRO A 80 -12.27 -9.37 -20.39
C PRO A 80 -11.63 -9.61 -19.01
N GLY A 81 -12.45 -10.11 -18.08
CA GLY A 81 -12.02 -10.36 -16.71
C GLY A 81 -11.35 -11.71 -16.54
N GLN A 82 -10.22 -11.73 -15.85
CA GLN A 82 -9.54 -12.95 -15.39
C GLN A 82 -9.96 -13.28 -13.95
N PRO A 83 -10.12 -14.58 -13.61
CA PRO A 83 -10.52 -14.99 -12.27
C PRO A 83 -9.40 -14.68 -11.27
N LYS A 84 -9.74 -13.95 -10.20
CA LYS A 84 -8.86 -13.67 -9.07
C LYS A 84 -9.60 -13.93 -7.76
N THR A 85 -9.00 -14.80 -6.93
CA THR A 85 -9.51 -15.08 -5.59
C THR A 85 -8.91 -14.12 -4.57
N TYR A 86 -9.77 -13.44 -3.81
CA TYR A 86 -9.39 -12.58 -2.70
C TYR A 86 -9.87 -13.14 -1.37
N VAL A 87 -9.13 -12.81 -0.32
CA VAL A 87 -9.58 -12.99 1.06
C VAL A 87 -10.21 -11.68 1.52
N ILE A 88 -11.49 -11.71 1.90
CA ILE A 88 -12.28 -10.52 2.29
C ILE A 88 -13.04 -10.81 3.59
N SER A 89 -13.61 -9.78 4.21
CA SER A 89 -14.51 -10.00 5.35
C SER A 89 -15.84 -10.60 4.89
N ARG A 90 -16.46 -11.45 5.72
CA ARG A 90 -17.79 -11.98 5.45
C ARG A 90 -18.81 -10.85 5.27
N ARG A 91 -18.71 -9.81 6.10
CA ARG A 91 -19.53 -8.60 5.99
C ARG A 91 -19.43 -7.95 4.62
N THR A 92 -18.23 -7.83 4.06
CA THR A 92 -18.02 -7.25 2.72
C THR A 92 -18.70 -8.09 1.64
N LEU A 93 -18.59 -9.43 1.72
CA LEU A 93 -19.27 -10.32 0.79
C LEU A 93 -20.80 -10.18 0.88
N ASP A 94 -21.35 -10.18 2.09
CA ASP A 94 -22.79 -10.05 2.31
C ASP A 94 -23.30 -8.68 1.80
N LEU A 95 -22.54 -7.59 2.01
CA LEU A 95 -22.86 -6.27 1.47
C LEU A 95 -22.86 -6.24 -0.06
N LEU A 96 -21.87 -6.85 -0.70
CA LEU A 96 -21.81 -6.99 -2.16
C LEU A 96 -23.03 -7.77 -2.68
N ASP A 97 -23.43 -8.86 -2.01
CA ASP A 97 -24.61 -9.65 -2.40
C ASP A 97 -25.91 -8.84 -2.27
N ILE A 98 -26.07 -8.07 -1.19
CA ILE A 98 -27.24 -7.22 -0.96
C ILE A 98 -27.35 -6.15 -2.05
N ILE A 99 -26.26 -5.43 -2.32
CA ILE A 99 -26.26 -4.33 -3.30
C ILE A 99 -26.40 -4.87 -4.71
N SER A 100 -25.69 -5.95 -5.05
CA SER A 100 -25.78 -6.60 -6.35
C SER A 100 -27.22 -7.01 -6.68
N LYS A 101 -27.93 -7.64 -5.74
CA LYS A 101 -29.34 -8.02 -5.92
C LYS A 101 -30.26 -6.82 -5.99
N LYS A 102 -30.07 -5.82 -5.12
CA LYS A 102 -30.95 -4.65 -5.02
C LYS A 102 -30.93 -3.77 -6.28
N TYR A 103 -29.76 -3.60 -6.89
CA TYR A 103 -29.56 -2.73 -8.05
C TYR A 103 -29.37 -3.53 -9.36
N GLU A 104 -29.46 -4.85 -9.30
CA GLU A 104 -29.25 -5.75 -10.44
C GLU A 104 -27.91 -5.49 -11.16
N VAL A 105 -26.84 -5.29 -10.39
CA VAL A 105 -25.47 -5.07 -10.89
C VAL A 105 -24.60 -6.27 -10.52
N PRO A 106 -23.85 -6.88 -11.46
CA PRO A 106 -22.96 -7.99 -11.14
C PRO A 106 -21.91 -7.59 -10.08
N ARG A 107 -21.65 -8.48 -9.11
CA ARG A 107 -20.63 -8.24 -8.06
C ARG A 107 -19.27 -7.87 -8.65
N ASP A 108 -18.87 -8.55 -9.71
CA ASP A 108 -17.60 -8.30 -10.37
C ASP A 108 -17.54 -6.85 -10.92
N ALA A 109 -18.65 -6.32 -11.45
CA ALA A 109 -18.71 -4.94 -11.94
C ALA A 109 -18.63 -3.91 -10.80
N LEU A 110 -19.30 -4.19 -9.67
CA LEU A 110 -19.19 -3.35 -8.47
C LEU A 110 -17.76 -3.29 -7.95
N VAL A 111 -17.10 -4.45 -7.88
CA VAL A 111 -15.71 -4.57 -7.41
C VAL A 111 -14.75 -3.87 -8.37
N GLU A 112 -14.92 -4.06 -9.68
CA GLU A 112 -14.11 -3.39 -10.71
C GLU A 112 -14.17 -1.88 -10.54
N ALA A 113 -15.38 -1.31 -10.56
CA ALA A 113 -15.57 0.13 -10.49
C ALA A 113 -15.07 0.71 -9.16
N ALA A 114 -15.20 -0.03 -8.06
CA ALA A 114 -14.66 0.40 -6.76
C ALA A 114 -13.13 0.44 -6.77
N ILE A 115 -12.48 -0.53 -7.42
CA ILE A 115 -11.02 -0.54 -7.58
C ILE A 115 -10.57 0.56 -8.55
N SER A 116 -11.24 0.74 -9.69
CA SER A 116 -10.87 1.77 -10.67
C SER A 116 -10.86 3.19 -10.10
N ARG A 117 -11.60 3.45 -9.02
CA ARG A 117 -11.58 4.74 -8.32
C ARG A 117 -10.25 5.06 -7.63
N ILE A 118 -9.37 4.07 -7.40
CA ILE A 118 -8.04 4.31 -6.81
C ILE A 118 -6.99 4.68 -7.88
N MET A 119 -7.31 4.55 -9.17
CA MET A 119 -6.39 4.85 -10.27
C MET A 119 -5.80 6.26 -10.22
N PRO A 120 -6.58 7.33 -9.93
CA PRO A 120 -6.01 8.67 -9.80
C PRO A 120 -4.99 8.78 -8.67
N MET A 121 -5.19 8.04 -7.56
CA MET A 121 -4.26 8.02 -6.44
C MET A 121 -2.94 7.31 -6.82
N ILE A 122 -3.03 6.23 -7.60
CA ILE A 122 -1.84 5.54 -8.12
C ILE A 122 -1.03 6.48 -9.02
N GLU A 123 -1.69 7.19 -9.95
CA GLU A 123 -1.02 8.11 -10.86
C GLU A 123 -0.36 9.29 -10.13
N GLU A 124 -1.01 9.81 -9.09
CA GLU A 124 -0.42 10.84 -8.24
C GLU A 124 0.83 10.30 -7.50
N GLU A 125 0.77 9.09 -6.94
CA GLU A 125 1.91 8.49 -6.25
C GLU A 125 3.05 8.16 -7.22
N LYS A 126 2.75 7.70 -8.44
CA LYS A 126 3.75 7.53 -9.52
C LYS A 126 4.46 8.84 -9.82
N LYS A 127 3.74 9.96 -9.89
CA LYS A 127 4.34 11.29 -10.11
C LYS A 127 5.29 11.66 -8.96
N LYS A 128 4.87 11.47 -7.71
CA LYS A 128 5.71 11.71 -6.53
C LYS A 128 6.95 10.82 -6.52
N HIS A 129 6.80 9.54 -6.85
CA HIS A 129 7.91 8.60 -6.93
C HIS A 129 8.96 9.04 -7.96
N ARG A 130 8.56 9.42 -9.18
CA ARG A 130 9.46 9.97 -10.20
C ARG A 130 10.21 11.21 -9.72
N GLN A 131 9.54 12.11 -9.00
CA GLN A 131 10.18 13.29 -8.43
C GLN A 131 11.23 12.93 -7.38
N ARG A 132 10.96 11.94 -6.52
CA ARG A 132 11.92 11.44 -5.53
C ARG A 132 13.13 10.80 -6.19
N MET A 133 12.96 10.05 -7.26
CA MET A 133 14.09 9.48 -8.03
C MET A 133 14.96 10.56 -8.67
N ALA A 134 14.33 11.59 -9.25
CA ALA A 134 15.07 12.71 -9.81
C ALA A 134 15.86 13.48 -8.74
N LEU A 135 15.32 13.59 -7.52
CA LEU A 135 16.03 14.17 -6.39
C LEU A 135 17.20 13.30 -5.94
N HIS A 136 16.99 11.98 -5.80
CA HIS A 136 18.04 11.04 -5.41
C HIS A 136 19.21 11.05 -6.39
N LYS A 137 18.93 11.10 -7.71
CA LYS A 137 19.98 11.29 -8.72
C LYS A 137 20.83 12.54 -8.46
N LYS A 138 20.20 13.67 -8.11
CA LYS A 138 20.94 14.89 -7.75
C LYS A 138 21.74 14.72 -6.46
N MET A 139 21.22 14.00 -5.48
CA MET A 139 21.97 13.68 -4.27
C MET A 139 23.23 12.88 -4.60
N THR A 140 23.13 11.87 -5.46
CA THR A 140 24.30 11.08 -5.88
C THR A 140 25.32 11.93 -6.65
N GLU A 141 24.87 12.85 -7.50
CA GLU A 141 25.76 13.79 -8.21
C GLU A 141 26.53 14.70 -7.22
N ILE A 142 25.84 15.27 -6.22
CA ILE A 142 26.46 16.08 -5.16
C ILE A 142 27.45 15.25 -4.33
N PHE A 143 27.11 13.99 -4.03
CA PHE A 143 28.00 13.10 -3.31
C PHE A 143 29.30 12.87 -4.07
N ASP A 144 29.21 12.62 -5.38
CA ASP A 144 30.38 12.40 -6.24
C ASP A 144 31.28 13.65 -6.31
N GLU A 145 30.69 14.84 -6.38
CA GLU A 145 31.44 16.11 -6.28
C GLU A 145 32.14 16.23 -4.92
N GLY A 146 31.44 15.90 -3.84
CA GLY A 146 32.02 15.94 -2.51
C GLY A 146 33.18 14.96 -2.33
N ARG A 147 33.10 13.77 -2.93
CA ARG A 147 34.21 12.80 -2.94
C ARG A 147 35.43 13.34 -3.68
N ARG A 148 35.26 14.09 -4.77
CA ARG A 148 36.39 14.73 -5.48
C ARG A 148 37.07 15.77 -4.60
N LEU A 149 36.30 16.62 -3.92
CA LEU A 149 36.86 17.58 -2.99
C LEU A 149 37.61 16.91 -1.83
N LEU A 150 37.13 15.77 -1.33
CA LEU A 150 37.84 15.01 -0.29
C LEU A 150 39.22 14.53 -0.78
N ILE A 151 39.32 14.08 -2.03
CA ILE A 151 40.60 13.67 -2.64
C ILE A 151 41.54 14.89 -2.75
N GLU A 152 41.02 16.02 -3.22
CA GLU A 152 41.80 17.28 -3.27
C GLU A 152 42.28 17.71 -1.87
N MET A 153 41.47 17.51 -0.83
CA MET A 153 41.89 17.80 0.54
C MET A 153 42.97 16.81 1.03
N ASP A 154 42.87 15.52 0.71
CA ASP A 154 43.89 14.53 1.09
C ASP A 154 45.28 14.88 0.52
N GLU A 155 45.31 15.44 -0.69
CA GLU A 155 46.54 15.88 -1.35
C GLU A 155 47.15 17.17 -0.76
N ASN A 156 46.33 18.02 -0.14
CA ASN A 156 46.73 19.38 0.27
C ASN A 156 46.86 19.57 1.79
N PHE A 157 46.27 18.70 2.61
CA PHE A 157 46.27 18.83 4.07
C PHE A 157 47.23 17.84 4.73
N ALA A 158 47.78 18.23 5.88
CA ALA A 158 48.62 17.34 6.68
C ALA A 158 47.79 16.24 7.36
N GLU A 159 48.42 15.11 7.66
CA GLU A 159 47.79 13.99 8.36
C GLU A 159 47.17 14.46 9.69
N GLY A 160 45.89 14.11 9.90
CA GLY A 160 45.15 14.49 11.10
C GLY A 160 44.52 15.88 11.09
N ASP A 161 44.45 16.55 9.93
CA ASP A 161 43.80 17.86 9.83
C ASP A 161 42.32 17.80 10.31
N PRO A 162 41.90 18.71 11.23
CA PRO A 162 40.54 18.74 11.75
C PRO A 162 39.46 19.07 10.71
N VAL A 163 39.78 19.87 9.68
CA VAL A 163 38.85 20.21 8.59
C VAL A 163 38.64 18.99 7.70
N PHE A 164 39.71 18.30 7.33
CA PHE A 164 39.64 17.01 6.61
C PHE A 164 38.77 16.01 7.36
N THR A 165 39.04 15.81 8.66
CA THR A 165 38.30 14.85 9.50
C THR A 165 36.81 15.17 9.55
N LYS A 166 36.44 16.45 9.72
CA LYS A 166 35.05 16.89 9.72
C LYS A 166 34.37 16.71 8.36
N TYR A 167 35.09 17.00 7.28
CA TYR A 167 34.55 16.84 5.93
C TYR A 167 34.32 15.37 5.57
N LEU A 168 35.29 14.49 5.88
CA LEU A 168 35.15 13.04 5.75
C LEU A 168 33.94 12.51 6.52
N HIS A 169 33.75 12.97 7.76
CA HIS A 169 32.60 12.58 8.57
C HIS A 169 31.28 13.01 7.93
N THR A 170 31.23 14.24 7.39
CA THR A 170 30.06 14.77 6.67
C THR A 170 29.72 13.92 5.46
N LEU A 171 30.71 13.53 4.66
CA LEU A 171 30.50 12.66 3.51
C LEU A 171 30.01 11.27 3.89
N LYS A 172 30.52 10.66 4.96
CA LYS A 172 30.02 9.37 5.46
C LYS A 172 28.55 9.44 5.86
N ILE A 173 28.13 10.52 6.53
CA ILE A 173 26.71 10.74 6.86
C ILE A 173 25.89 10.88 5.57
N PHE A 174 26.39 11.64 4.60
CA PHE A 174 25.69 11.86 3.34
C PHE A 174 25.55 10.56 2.53
N GLU A 175 26.58 9.72 2.50
CA GLU A 175 26.57 8.38 1.88
C GLU A 175 25.47 7.50 2.47
N ASN A 176 25.39 7.42 3.79
CA ASN A 176 24.34 6.67 4.48
C ASN A 176 22.94 7.20 4.13
N ASN A 177 22.77 8.52 4.11
CA ASN A 177 21.49 9.12 3.73
C ASN A 177 21.11 8.82 2.27
N CYS A 178 22.07 8.82 1.34
CA CYS A 178 21.82 8.39 -0.05
C CYS A 178 21.37 6.93 -0.13
N SER A 179 21.97 6.05 0.67
CA SER A 179 21.58 4.63 0.77
C SER A 179 20.18 4.47 1.35
N ASP A 180 19.85 5.19 2.43
CA ASP A 180 18.52 5.12 3.06
C ASP A 180 17.41 5.59 2.10
N VAL A 181 17.69 6.63 1.32
CA VAL A 181 16.75 7.11 0.27
C VAL A 181 16.61 6.09 -0.85
N GLU A 182 17.71 5.45 -1.27
CA GLU A 182 17.66 4.37 -2.28
C GLU A 182 16.80 3.20 -1.80
N ASP A 183 16.99 2.73 -0.57
CA ASP A 183 16.20 1.66 0.04
C ASP A 183 14.70 1.99 0.10
N TYR A 184 14.37 3.26 0.36
CA TYR A 184 13.00 3.74 0.29
C TYR A 184 12.46 3.71 -1.15
N LEU A 185 13.24 4.16 -2.13
CA LEU A 185 12.86 4.15 -3.54
C LEU A 185 12.65 2.72 -4.07
N GLN A 186 13.47 1.76 -3.66
CA GLN A 186 13.34 0.36 -4.07
C GLN A 186 11.99 -0.24 -3.70
N LYS A 187 11.41 0.14 -2.55
CA LYS A 187 10.06 -0.27 -2.15
C LYS A 187 8.98 0.30 -3.07
N GLY A 188 9.24 1.46 -3.67
CA GLY A 188 8.38 2.13 -4.64
C GLY A 188 8.44 1.56 -6.06
N ARG A 189 9.44 0.73 -6.40
CA ARG A 189 9.68 0.24 -7.78
C ARG A 189 8.47 -0.47 -8.41
N GLN A 190 7.60 -1.09 -7.61
CA GLN A 190 6.37 -1.72 -8.11
C GLN A 190 5.39 -0.72 -8.75
N LEU A 191 5.48 0.58 -8.43
CA LEU A 191 4.69 1.64 -9.07
C LEU A 191 5.14 1.95 -10.51
N GLU A 192 6.40 1.69 -10.85
CA GLU A 192 6.93 2.02 -12.19
C GLU A 192 6.40 1.07 -13.26
N ASN A 193 6.17 -0.18 -12.88
CA ASN A 193 5.67 -1.24 -13.77
C ASN A 193 4.13 -1.33 -13.79
N PHE A 194 3.45 -0.35 -13.19
CA PHE A 194 1.99 -0.23 -13.19
C PHE A 194 1.49 0.55 -14.40
#